data_AF-A0A2L2DFE4-F1
#
_entry.id   AF-A0A2L2DFE4-F1
#
_cell.length_a   1.000
_cell.length_b   1.000
_cell.length_c   1.000
_cell.angle_alpha   90.00
_cell.angle_beta   90.00
_cell.angle_gamma   90.00
#
_symmetry.space_group_name_H-M   'P 1'
#
loop_
_entity.id
_entity.type
_entity.pdbx_description
1 polymer ?
#
loop_
_entity_poly.entity_id
_entity_poly.type
_entity_poly.pdbx_seq_one_letter_code
_entity_poly.pdbx_strand_id
1 'polypeptide(L)' 'MAYVVWIFLLGLVLGLAAVASNPSPYFAALGLVVVAGMGCGVLV' A
#
# COMPACT_ATOMS: atom_id res chain seq x y z
N MET A 1 -5.36 8.53 -16.77
CA MET A 1 -6.12 8.08 -15.59
C MET A 1 -5.87 6.62 -15.26
N ALA A 2 -6.08 5.69 -16.19
CA ALA A 2 -5.82 4.26 -15.97
C ALA A 2 -4.42 3.95 -15.38
N TYR A 3 -3.35 4.58 -15.88
CA TYR A 3 -1.99 4.37 -15.38
C TYR A 3 -1.77 4.83 -13.93
N VAL A 4 -2.45 5.88 -13.48
CA VAL A 4 -2.34 6.40 -12.11
C VAL A 4 -2.99 5.44 -11.13
N VAL A 5 -4.19 4.96 -11.46
CA VAL A 5 -4.88 3.90 -10.68
C VAL A 5 -4.03 2.62 -10.65
N TRP A 6 -3.38 2.26 -11.76
CA TRP A 6 -2.48 1.12 -11.82
C TRP A 6 -1.28 1.26 -10.87
N ILE A 7 -0.69 2.46 -10.78
CA ILE A 7 0.40 2.75 -9.84
C ILE A 7 -0.06 2.61 -8.39
N PHE A 8 -1.26 3.13 -8.05
CA PHE A 8 -1.80 2.98 -6.71
C PHE A 8 -2.11 1.52 -6.35
N LEU A 9 -2.65 0.73 -7.30
CA LEU A 9 -2.89 -0.70 -7.10
C LEU A 9 -1.59 -1.48 -6.89
N LEU A 10 -0.54 -1.20 -7.66
CA LEU A 10 0.79 -1.79 -7.45
C LEU A 10 1.33 -1.45 -6.06
N GLY A 11 1.24 -0.20 -5.66
CA GLY A 11 1.68 0.24 -4.34
C GLY A 11 0.90 -0.43 -3.21
N LEU A 12 -0.41 -0.65 -3.39
CA LEU A 12 -1.28 -1.35 -2.45
C LEU A 12 -0.84 -2.82 -2.28
N VAL A 13 -0.53 -3.52 -3.38
CA VAL A 13 -0.01 -4.89 -3.36
C VAL A 13 1.37 -4.97 -2.69
N LEU A 14 2.29 -4.06 -3.03
CA LEU A 14 3.63 -4.02 -2.43
C LEU A 14 3.57 -3.69 -0.93
N GLY A 15 2.69 -2.78 -0.53
CA GLY A 15 2.47 -2.42 0.87
C GLY A 15 1.91 -3.59 1.68
N LEU A 16 0.91 -4.31 1.15
CA LEU A 16 0.37 -5.52 1.79
C LEU A 16 1.39 -6.66 1.82
N ALA A 17 2.19 -6.84 0.77
CA ALA A 17 3.27 -7.82 0.73
C ALA A 17 4.35 -7.52 1.79
N ALA A 18 4.67 -6.24 2.00
CA ALA A 18 5.56 -5.80 3.07
C ALA A 18 4.98 -6.04 4.46
N VAL A 19 3.67 -5.90 4.66
CA VAL A 19 3.01 -6.25 5.94
C VAL A 19 3.01 -7.77 6.15
N ALA A 20 2.74 -8.55 5.10
CA ALA A 20 2.63 -10.00 5.17
C ALA A 20 3.99 -10.71 5.35
N SER A 21 5.10 -10.08 4.96
CA SER A 21 6.46 -10.65 5.11
C SER A 21 6.99 -10.64 6.55
N ASN A 22 6.16 -10.26 7.53
CA ASN A 22 6.51 -10.19 8.96
C ASN A 22 7.80 -9.40 9.27
N PRO A 23 8.01 -8.19 8.70
CA PRO A 23 9.03 -7.31 9.23
C PRO A 23 8.63 -6.90 10.67
N SER A 24 9.58 -6.38 11.44
CA SER A 24 9.29 -5.99 12.83
C SER A 24 8.07 -5.06 12.95
N PRO A 25 7.39 -5.01 14.10
CA PRO A 25 6.06 -4.39 14.25
C PRO A 25 5.97 -2.94 13.74
N TYR A 26 7.05 -2.17 13.83
CA TYR A 26 7.13 -0.79 13.34
C TYR A 26 7.03 -0.68 11.81
N PHE A 27 7.67 -1.58 11.08
CA PHE A 27 7.62 -1.58 9.62
C PHE A 27 6.26 -2.07 9.11
N ALA A 28 5.62 -3.00 9.82
CA ALA A 28 4.24 -3.39 9.51
C ALA A 28 3.26 -2.21 9.68
N ALA A 29 3.40 -1.43 10.75
CA ALA A 29 2.58 -0.23 10.95
C ALA A 29 2.80 0.82 9.85
N LEU A 30 4.05 1.08 9.46
CA LEU A 30 4.36 1.96 8.33
C LEU A 30 3.77 1.43 7.01
N GLY A 31 3.86 0.12 6.77
CA GLY A 31 3.25 -0.53 5.60
C GLY A 31 1.73 -0.33 5.54
N LEU A 32 1.03 -0.48 6.67
CA LEU A 32 -0.41 -0.25 6.76
C LEU A 32 -0.79 1.21 6.47
N VAL A 33 -0.01 2.18 6.94
CA VAL A 33 -0.25 3.62 6.66
C VAL A 33 -0.12 3.91 5.16
N VAL A 34 0.90 3.35 4.51
CA VAL A 34 1.11 3.49 3.06
C VAL A 34 -0.05 2.86 2.27
N VAL A 35 -0.47 1.64 2.65
CA VAL A 35 -1.62 0.94 2.04
C VAL A 35 -2.90 1.77 2.18
N ALA A 36 -3.15 2.39 3.34
CA ALA A 36 -4.31 3.23 3.56
C ALA A 36 -4.31 4.49 2.66
N GLY A 37 -3.18 5.18 2.56
CA GLY A 37 -3.05 6.36 1.69
C GLY A 37 -3.24 6.03 0.20
N MET A 38 -2.68 4.92 -0.26
CA MET A 38 -2.83 4.46 -1.65
C MET A 38 -4.28 4.00 -1.93
N GLY A 39 -4.94 3.36 -0.96
CA GLY A 39 -6.36 3.01 -1.07
C GLY A 39 -7.26 4.24 -1.25
N CYS A 40 -7.00 5.31 -0.51
CA CYS A 40 -7.71 6.59 -0.70
C CYS A 40 -7.46 7.16 -2.10
N GLY A 41 -6.23 7.09 -2.63
CA GLY A 41 -5.89 7.56 -3.97
C GLY A 41 -6.54 6.78 -5.12
N VAL A 42 -6.98 5.53 -4.89
CA VAL A 42 -7.77 4.75 -5.86
C VAL A 42 -9.23 5.21 -5.89
N LEU A 43 -9.76 5.70 -4.78
CA LEU A 43 -11.16 6.11 -4.64
C LEU A 43 -11.45 7.53 -5.16
N VAL A 44 -10.42 8.33 -5.39
CA VAL A 44 -10.50 9.70 -5.95
C VAL A 44 -10.38 9.65 -7.47
#